data_AF-A0A7C4L4L6-F1
#
_entry.id   AF-A0A7C4L4L6-F1
#
_cell.length_a   1.000
_cell.length_b   1.000
_cell.length_c   1.000
_cell.angle_alpha   90.00
_cell.angle_beta   90.00
_cell.angle_gamma   90.00
#
_symmetry.space_group_name_H-M   'P 1'
#
loop_
_entity.id
_entity.type
_entity.pdbx_description
1 polymer ?
#
loop_
_entity_poly.entity_id
_entity_poly.type
_entity_poly.pdbx_seq_one_letter_code
_entity_poly.pdbx_strand_id
1 'polypeptide(L)'
;MSACASARAYDPSLPKVSVRKADSEEIKSFGPTFKTNPFLEPATLLGGKKNEFFVVRIDLNLDRPMNVNVDAFAQVPSGGVAPNVLTRYSLIELWEFIDEGARTGDFEKRKTTAEINAIPSLAFSESPGRKRYYLVFSGKFPIKKPVTYHVSVFLSSGESESFQETVAQ
;
A
#
# COMPACT_ATOMS: atom_id res chain seq x y z
N MET A 1 11.82 -7.28 22.90
CA MET A 1 10.53 -6.86 23.46
C MET A 1 9.51 -6.87 22.34
N SER A 2 8.64 -7.88 22.33
CA SER A 2 7.71 -8.16 21.23
C SER A 2 6.49 -7.25 21.36
N ALA A 3 6.37 -6.25 20.49
CA ALA A 3 5.13 -5.49 20.36
C ALA A 3 4.21 -6.26 19.41
N CYS A 4 3.47 -7.24 19.95
CA CYS A 4 2.32 -7.79 19.26
C CYS A 4 1.27 -6.68 19.17
N ALA A 5 1.18 -6.01 18.01
CA ALA A 5 -0.01 -5.25 17.67
C ALA A 5 -1.17 -6.24 17.59
N SER A 6 -1.95 -6.36 18.67
CA SER A 6 -3.11 -7.24 18.73
C SER A 6 -4.08 -6.83 17.63
N ALA A 7 -4.50 -7.80 16.81
CA ALA A 7 -5.60 -7.61 15.88
C ALA A 7 -6.78 -7.05 16.67
N ARG A 8 -7.35 -5.92 16.23
CA ARG A 8 -8.56 -5.39 16.86
C ARG A 8 -9.68 -6.40 16.64
N ALA A 9 -10.55 -6.59 17.62
CA ALA A 9 -11.69 -7.52 17.48
C ALA A 9 -12.58 -7.12 16.28
N TYR A 10 -13.25 -8.13 15.71
CA TYR A 10 -14.31 -7.97 14.71
C TYR A 10 -15.41 -7.04 15.24
N ASP A 11 -15.98 -6.22 14.36
CA ASP A 11 -17.04 -5.27 14.68
C ASP A 11 -18.21 -5.43 13.68
N PRO A 12 -19.36 -6.00 14.09
CA PRO A 12 -20.46 -6.26 13.17
C PRO A 12 -21.12 -4.98 12.61
N SER A 13 -20.80 -3.80 13.15
CA SER A 13 -21.31 -2.52 12.64
C SER A 13 -20.51 -1.96 11.45
N LEU A 14 -19.36 -2.56 11.13
CA LEU A 14 -18.48 -2.11 10.05
C LEU A 14 -18.56 -3.05 8.84
N PRO A 15 -18.36 -2.55 7.60
CA PRO A 15 -18.29 -3.40 6.43
C PRO A 15 -17.09 -4.36 6.52
N LYS A 16 -17.21 -5.55 5.93
CA LYS A 16 -16.14 -6.56 5.94
C LYS A 16 -14.88 -6.11 5.19
N VAL A 17 -15.07 -5.29 4.17
CA VAL A 17 -14.00 -4.68 3.38
C VAL A 17 -14.34 -3.22 3.14
N SER A 18 -13.35 -2.36 3.20
CA SER A 18 -13.43 -0.97 2.74
C SER A 18 -12.14 -0.62 2.01
N VAL A 19 -12.25 -0.02 0.84
CA VAL A 19 -11.10 0.37 0.00
C VAL A 19 -11.19 1.86 -0.31
N ARG A 20 -10.12 2.60 -0.07
CA ARG A 20 -10.07 4.05 -0.35
C ARG A 20 -8.65 4.53 -0.54
N LYS A 21 -8.47 5.71 -1.12
CA LYS A 21 -7.18 6.41 -1.09
C LYS A 21 -6.75 6.68 0.37
N ALA A 22 -5.47 6.48 0.65
CA ALA A 22 -4.89 6.80 1.94
C ALA A 22 -4.70 8.32 2.08
N ASP A 23 -5.07 8.85 3.24
CA ASP A 23 -4.93 10.28 3.52
C ASP A 23 -3.47 10.62 3.80
N SER A 24 -3.01 11.81 3.39
CA SER A 24 -1.63 12.22 3.62
C SER A 24 -1.25 12.26 5.11
N GLU A 25 -2.17 12.66 5.99
CA GLU A 25 -1.95 12.66 7.44
C GLU A 25 -1.84 11.24 8.01
N GLU A 26 -2.63 10.30 7.47
CA GLU A 26 -2.52 8.89 7.82
C GLU A 26 -1.15 8.33 7.41
N ILE A 27 -0.71 8.63 6.18
CA ILE A 27 0.61 8.20 5.70
C ILE A 27 1.74 8.80 6.54
N LYS A 28 1.68 10.08 6.90
CA LYS A 28 2.70 10.74 7.74
C LYS A 28 2.80 10.13 9.14
N SER A 29 1.76 9.46 9.65
CA SER A 29 1.81 8.82 10.98
C SER A 29 2.88 7.73 11.10
N PHE A 30 3.32 7.15 9.99
CA PHE A 30 4.41 6.17 9.93
C PHE A 30 5.81 6.77 9.99
N GLY A 31 5.93 8.11 9.94
CA GLY A 31 7.19 8.82 10.05
C GLY A 31 7.22 10.07 9.16
N PRO A 32 7.99 11.10 9.55
CA PRO A 32 7.97 12.40 8.91
C PRO A 32 8.71 12.46 7.57
N THR A 33 9.52 11.44 7.25
CA THR A 33 10.37 11.44 6.04
C THR A 33 10.37 10.09 5.34
N PHE A 34 10.65 10.09 4.04
CA PHE A 34 10.81 8.86 3.24
C PHE A 34 11.95 7.96 3.74
N LYS A 35 12.90 8.49 4.53
CA LYS A 35 14.00 7.68 5.10
C LYS A 35 13.48 6.58 6.03
N THR A 36 12.36 6.80 6.70
CA THR A 36 11.78 5.82 7.65
C THR A 36 10.37 5.39 7.27
N ASN A 37 9.73 6.09 6.34
CA ASN A 37 8.34 5.84 5.96
C ASN A 37 8.27 5.24 4.55
N PRO A 38 7.88 3.96 4.40
CA PRO A 38 7.89 3.27 3.12
C PRO A 38 6.83 3.78 2.14
N PHE A 39 5.88 4.58 2.61
CA PHE A 39 4.74 5.08 1.84
C PHE A 39 4.92 6.53 1.37
N LEU A 40 6.06 7.15 1.69
CA LEU A 40 6.44 8.47 1.16
C LEU A 40 7.40 8.31 -0.01
N GLU A 41 7.25 9.16 -1.03
CA GLU A 41 8.09 9.13 -2.22
C GLU A 41 9.57 9.42 -1.87
N PRO A 42 10.53 8.70 -2.47
CA PRO A 42 11.95 9.00 -2.32
C PRO A 42 12.25 10.39 -2.89
N ALA A 43 12.91 11.25 -2.10
CA ALA A 43 13.48 12.50 -2.61
C ALA A 43 14.99 12.36 -2.81
N THR A 44 15.51 12.87 -3.93
CA THR A 44 16.96 12.90 -4.19
C THR A 44 17.58 14.25 -3.83
N LEU A 45 18.86 14.26 -3.44
CA LEU A 45 19.63 15.47 -3.12
C LEU A 45 19.72 16.47 -4.30
N LEU A 46 19.56 16.01 -5.54
CA LEU A 46 19.51 16.84 -6.75
C LEU A 46 18.09 17.35 -7.09
N GLY A 47 17.13 17.24 -6.16
CA GLY A 47 15.84 17.94 -6.21
C GLY A 47 14.76 17.31 -7.11
N GLY A 48 15.05 16.21 -7.82
CA GLY A 48 14.07 15.53 -8.66
C GLY A 48 13.37 14.38 -7.94
N LYS A 49 12.03 14.37 -7.95
CA LYS A 49 11.24 13.16 -7.68
C LYS A 49 11.54 12.15 -8.78
N LYS A 50 11.96 10.93 -8.41
CA LYS A 50 12.16 9.84 -9.39
C LYS A 50 10.91 8.98 -9.53
N ASN A 51 10.18 8.81 -8.43
CA ASN A 51 8.96 8.03 -8.37
C ASN A 51 7.81 8.90 -7.88
N GLU A 52 6.61 8.57 -8.36
CA GLU A 52 5.35 9.09 -7.87
C GLU A 52 4.56 7.95 -7.26
N PHE A 53 4.05 8.13 -6.04
CA PHE A 53 3.29 7.12 -5.32
C PHE A 53 1.81 7.48 -5.27
N PHE A 54 0.96 6.49 -5.52
CA PHE A 54 -0.46 6.53 -5.18
C PHE A 54 -0.75 5.40 -4.20
N VAL A 55 -1.22 5.73 -3.00
CA VAL A 55 -1.38 4.76 -1.91
C VAL A 55 -2.85 4.53 -1.62
N VAL A 56 -3.27 3.28 -1.66
CA VAL A 56 -4.62 2.82 -1.34
C VAL A 56 -4.59 2.13 0.02
N ARG A 57 -5.55 2.47 0.87
CA ARG A 57 -5.83 1.81 2.14
C ARG A 57 -6.94 0.77 1.92
N ILE A 58 -6.69 -0.43 2.42
CA ILE A 58 -7.63 -1.55 2.47
C ILE A 58 -7.85 -1.89 3.94
N ASP A 59 -9.07 -1.70 4.43
CA ASP A 59 -9.48 -2.19 5.75
C ASP A 59 -10.26 -3.49 5.60
N LEU A 60 -9.90 -4.47 6.41
CA LEU A 60 -10.59 -5.75 6.55
C LEU A 60 -11.23 -5.82 7.94
N ASN A 61 -12.42 -6.37 8.03
CA ASN A 61 -13.16 -6.64 9.26
C ASN A 61 -13.80 -8.02 9.17
N LEU A 62 -13.04 -9.05 9.56
CA LEU A 62 -13.36 -10.44 9.27
C LEU A 62 -13.91 -11.13 10.53
N ASP A 63 -15.03 -11.82 10.40
CA ASP A 63 -15.67 -12.61 11.47
C ASP A 63 -15.04 -14.00 11.65
N ARG A 64 -14.29 -14.48 10.65
CA ARG A 64 -13.61 -15.77 10.62
C ARG A 64 -12.36 -15.70 9.72
N PRO A 65 -11.48 -16.71 9.69
CA PRO A 65 -10.37 -16.72 8.75
C PRO A 65 -10.89 -16.73 7.31
N MET A 66 -10.29 -15.95 6.41
CA MET A 66 -10.72 -15.84 5.01
C MET A 66 -9.53 -15.75 4.07
N ASN A 67 -9.73 -16.23 2.84
CA ASN A 67 -8.82 -15.89 1.74
C ASN A 67 -9.26 -14.54 1.15
N VAL A 68 -8.26 -13.71 0.85
CA VAL A 68 -8.41 -12.38 0.28
C VAL A 68 -7.66 -12.37 -1.05
N ASN A 69 -8.36 -12.01 -2.11
CA ASN A 69 -7.76 -11.74 -3.42
C ASN A 69 -7.91 -10.26 -3.74
N VAL A 70 -6.88 -9.66 -4.31
CA VAL A 70 -6.85 -8.25 -4.67
C VAL A 70 -6.47 -8.14 -6.13
N ASP A 71 -7.38 -7.63 -6.95
CA ASP A 71 -7.09 -7.19 -8.31
C ASP A 71 -6.77 -5.69 -8.26
N ALA A 72 -5.61 -5.31 -8.77
CA ALA A 72 -5.15 -3.93 -8.72
C ALA A 72 -4.37 -3.60 -9.98
N PHE A 73 -4.74 -2.50 -10.63
CA PHE A 73 -4.03 -2.01 -11.81
C PHE A 73 -4.26 -0.51 -12.00
N ALA A 74 -3.41 0.11 -12.81
CA ALA A 74 -3.54 1.50 -13.20
C ALA A 74 -3.66 1.60 -14.72
N GLN A 75 -4.60 2.41 -15.19
CA GLN A 75 -4.78 2.74 -16.60
C GLN A 75 -4.20 4.11 -16.87
N VAL A 76 -3.36 4.21 -17.89
CA VAL A 76 -2.71 5.46 -18.34
C VAL A 76 -3.09 5.72 -19.80
N PRO A 77 -2.90 6.95 -20.31
CA PRO A 77 -3.17 7.26 -21.70
C PRO A 77 -2.20 6.51 -22.61
N SER A 78 -2.55 6.37 -23.89
CA SER A 78 -1.70 5.69 -24.88
C SER A 78 -0.25 6.23 -24.86
N GLY A 79 0.70 5.30 -24.90
CA GLY A 79 2.13 5.56 -24.77
C GLY A 79 2.61 5.95 -23.36
N GLY A 80 1.73 5.95 -22.35
CA GLY A 80 2.11 6.06 -20.95
C GLY A 80 2.58 4.72 -20.37
N VAL A 81 3.49 4.78 -19.40
CA VAL A 81 3.87 3.60 -18.60
C VAL A 81 2.98 3.57 -17.37
N ALA A 82 2.22 2.48 -17.20
CA ALA A 82 1.36 2.31 -16.04
C ALA A 82 2.21 2.15 -14.75
N PRO A 83 1.80 2.77 -13.63
CA PRO A 83 2.39 2.49 -12.32
C PRO A 83 2.33 1.01 -11.95
N ASN A 84 3.41 0.51 -11.36
CA ASN A 84 3.49 -0.87 -10.86
C ASN A 84 2.81 -0.97 -9.49
N VAL A 85 2.12 -2.07 -9.26
CA VAL A 85 1.55 -2.45 -7.97
C VAL A 85 2.65 -3.05 -7.10
N LEU A 86 2.88 -2.48 -5.92
CA LEU A 86 3.89 -2.95 -4.98
C LEU A 86 3.22 -3.62 -3.79
N THR A 87 3.37 -4.94 -3.71
CA THR A 87 3.12 -5.71 -2.48
C THR A 87 4.24 -5.46 -1.48
N ARG A 88 4.10 -5.95 -0.24
CA ARG A 88 5.13 -5.85 0.80
C ARG A 88 6.53 -6.16 0.29
N TYR A 89 6.67 -7.29 -0.41
CA TYR A 89 7.97 -7.74 -0.91
C TYR A 89 8.55 -6.76 -1.92
N SER A 90 7.79 -6.40 -2.96
CA SER A 90 8.24 -5.46 -4.00
C SER A 90 8.47 -4.04 -3.48
N LEU A 91 7.73 -3.62 -2.45
CA LEU A 91 7.94 -2.34 -1.79
C LEU A 91 9.27 -2.32 -1.03
N ILE A 92 9.61 -3.41 -0.33
CA ILE A 92 10.89 -3.55 0.35
C ILE A 92 12.03 -3.60 -0.66
N GLU A 93 11.91 -4.38 -1.74
CA GLU A 93 12.91 -4.43 -2.82
C GLU A 93 13.17 -3.06 -3.45
N LEU A 94 12.10 -2.28 -3.69
CA LEU A 94 12.24 -0.91 -4.20
C LEU A 94 13.14 -0.07 -3.29
N TRP A 95 12.94 -0.17 -1.97
CA TRP A 95 13.73 0.60 -1.00
C TRP A 95 15.15 0.08 -0.85
N GLU A 96 15.36 -1.24 -0.92
CA GLU A 96 16.69 -1.83 -0.98
C GLU A 96 17.49 -1.32 -2.18
N PHE A 97 16.83 -1.19 -3.34
CA PHE A 97 17.43 -0.62 -4.54
C PHE A 97 17.75 0.88 -4.39
N ILE A 98 16.82 1.67 -3.84
CA ILE A 98 17.01 3.12 -3.63
C ILE A 98 18.14 3.41 -2.63
N ASP A 99 18.23 2.62 -1.56
CA ASP A 99 19.24 2.79 -0.52
C ASP A 99 20.57 2.10 -0.92
N GLU A 100 20.71 1.60 -2.15
CA GLU A 100 21.89 0.90 -2.68
C GLU A 100 22.35 -0.26 -1.77
N GLY A 101 21.40 -0.94 -1.12
CA GLY A 101 21.65 -2.02 -0.17
C GLY A 101 22.15 -1.58 1.21
N ALA A 102 22.19 -0.28 1.52
CA ALA A 102 22.62 0.23 2.81
C ALA A 102 21.62 -0.10 3.94
N ARG A 103 21.95 -1.10 4.77
CA ARG A 103 21.13 -1.51 5.93
C ARG A 103 21.34 -0.62 7.15
N THR A 104 20.92 0.64 7.01
CA THR A 104 20.95 1.62 8.09
C THR A 104 19.81 1.37 9.09
N GLY A 105 19.88 1.98 10.28
CA GLY A 105 18.77 1.93 11.24
C GLY A 105 17.47 2.55 10.70
N ASP A 106 17.57 3.51 9.77
CA ASP A 106 16.42 4.10 9.09
C ASP A 106 15.80 3.13 8.08
N PHE A 107 16.64 2.40 7.33
CA PHE A 107 16.18 1.32 6.45
C PHE A 107 15.43 0.24 7.23
N GLU A 108 15.98 -0.25 8.35
CA GLU A 108 15.32 -1.28 9.15
C GLU A 108 13.96 -0.80 9.70
N LYS A 109 13.86 0.46 10.15
CA LYS A 109 12.56 1.06 10.54
C LYS A 109 11.56 1.09 9.38
N ARG A 110 12.02 1.47 8.19
CA ARG A 110 11.20 1.52 6.98
C ARG A 110 10.70 0.13 6.60
N LYS A 111 11.60 -0.84 6.60
CA LYS A 111 11.32 -2.25 6.34
C LYS A 111 10.30 -2.82 7.33
N THR A 112 10.53 -2.68 8.64
CA THR A 112 9.57 -3.12 9.67
C THR A 112 8.20 -2.47 9.46
N THR A 113 8.15 -1.19 9.10
CA THR A 113 6.88 -0.50 8.84
C THR A 113 6.15 -1.08 7.62
N ALA A 114 6.88 -1.41 6.55
CA ALA A 114 6.32 -2.07 5.37
C ALA A 114 5.87 -3.51 5.69
N GLU A 115 6.64 -4.27 6.46
CA GLU A 115 6.29 -5.64 6.87
C GLU A 115 4.98 -5.69 7.66
N ILE A 116 4.74 -4.70 8.52
CA ILE A 116 3.52 -4.63 9.35
C ILE A 116 2.32 -4.13 8.55
N ASN A 117 2.51 -3.10 7.70
CA ASN A 117 1.39 -2.31 7.17
C ASN A 117 1.15 -2.51 5.67
N ALA A 118 2.15 -2.91 4.88
CA ALA A 118 1.94 -3.15 3.46
C ALA A 118 1.20 -4.47 3.24
N ILE A 119 0.38 -4.52 2.19
CA ILE A 119 -0.35 -5.74 1.82
C ILE A 119 0.65 -6.88 1.53
N PRO A 120 0.50 -8.06 2.14
CA PRO A 120 1.49 -9.14 2.01
C PRO A 120 1.69 -9.60 0.55
N SER A 121 0.59 -9.78 -0.17
CA SER A 121 0.53 -10.24 -1.57
C SER A 121 -0.85 -9.88 -2.14
N LEU A 122 -1.06 -10.13 -3.44
CA LEU A 122 -2.37 -9.97 -4.08
C LEU A 122 -3.33 -11.14 -3.82
N ALA A 123 -2.84 -12.23 -3.24
CA ALA A 123 -3.65 -13.37 -2.79
C ALA A 123 -3.07 -13.92 -1.49
N PHE A 124 -3.82 -13.85 -0.39
CA PHE A 124 -3.37 -14.25 0.94
C PHE A 124 -4.52 -14.73 1.82
N SER A 125 -4.19 -15.42 2.92
CA SER A 125 -5.14 -15.76 3.97
C SER A 125 -4.97 -14.82 5.15
N GLU A 126 -6.09 -14.43 5.75
CA GLU A 126 -6.12 -13.52 6.90
C GLU A 126 -6.93 -14.10 8.06
N SER A 127 -6.46 -13.80 9.26
CA SER A 127 -7.09 -14.14 10.54
C SER A 127 -8.33 -13.28 10.82
N PRO A 128 -9.25 -13.75 11.70
CA PRO A 128 -10.38 -12.94 12.14
C PRO A 128 -9.93 -11.63 12.81
N GLY A 129 -10.81 -10.63 12.76
CA GLY A 129 -10.62 -9.32 13.37
C GLY A 129 -10.45 -8.21 12.33
N ARG A 130 -10.03 -7.05 12.82
CA ARG A 130 -9.82 -5.85 12.02
C ARG A 130 -8.35 -5.70 11.68
N LYS A 131 -8.08 -5.56 10.39
CA LYS A 131 -6.74 -5.38 9.80
C LYS A 131 -6.76 -4.22 8.83
N ARG A 132 -5.63 -3.56 8.69
CA ARG A 132 -5.44 -2.48 7.73
C ARG A 132 -4.18 -2.75 6.94
N TYR A 133 -4.29 -2.65 5.63
CA TYR A 133 -3.20 -2.76 4.70
C TYR A 133 -3.11 -1.54 3.80
N TYR A 134 -1.90 -1.24 3.35
CA TYR A 134 -1.64 -0.24 2.32
C TYR A 134 -1.08 -0.93 1.08
N LEU A 135 -1.62 -0.56 -0.07
CA LEU A 135 -1.14 -0.95 -1.38
C LEU A 135 -0.58 0.28 -2.09
N VAL A 136 0.65 0.17 -2.58
CA VAL A 136 1.34 1.28 -3.25
C VAL A 136 1.35 1.03 -4.74
N PHE A 137 0.91 2.02 -5.51
CA PHE A 137 1.23 2.12 -6.93
C PHE A 137 2.44 3.04 -7.08
N SER A 138 3.48 2.58 -7.77
CA SER A 138 4.69 3.35 -8.03
C SER A 138 4.95 3.47 -9.52
N GLY A 139 5.01 4.70 -10.02
CA GLY A 139 5.39 5.00 -11.40
C GLY A 139 6.59 5.96 -11.46
N LYS A 140 7.24 6.02 -12.63
CA LYS A 140 8.26 7.04 -12.89
C LYS A 140 7.62 8.42 -12.82
N PHE A 141 8.26 9.35 -12.11
CA PHE A 141 7.79 10.73 -12.01
C PHE A 141 8.15 11.56 -13.26
N PRO A 142 7.23 12.41 -13.77
CA PRO A 142 5.81 12.42 -13.44
C PRO A 142 5.07 11.25 -14.13
N ILE A 143 4.07 10.68 -13.46
CA ILE A 143 3.17 9.72 -14.11
C ILE A 143 2.33 10.50 -15.15
N LYS A 144 2.29 10.00 -16.39
CA LYS A 144 1.49 10.61 -17.47
C LYS A 144 0.00 10.58 -17.11
N LYS A 145 -0.59 11.76 -16.93
CA LYS A 145 -2.01 11.95 -16.62
C LYS A 145 -2.87 12.02 -17.90
N PRO A 146 -4.18 11.71 -17.83
CA PRO A 146 -4.89 11.17 -16.67
C PRO A 146 -4.47 9.73 -16.36
N VAL A 147 -4.42 9.38 -15.07
CA VAL A 147 -4.22 7.99 -14.62
C VAL A 147 -5.41 7.56 -13.78
N THR A 148 -5.97 6.38 -14.07
CA THR A 148 -7.07 5.79 -13.30
C THR A 148 -6.55 4.58 -12.54
N TYR A 149 -6.63 4.62 -11.22
CA TYR A 149 -6.28 3.50 -10.34
C TYR A 149 -7.52 2.68 -10.03
N HIS A 150 -7.39 1.36 -10.13
CA HIS A 150 -8.44 0.38 -9.83
C HIS A 150 -7.93 -0.57 -8.76
N VAL A 151 -8.74 -0.81 -7.73
CA VAL A 151 -8.48 -1.82 -6.70
C VAL A 151 -9.79 -2.52 -6.36
N SER A 152 -9.88 -3.82 -6.63
CA SER A 152 -11.00 -4.67 -6.23
C SER A 152 -10.49 -5.73 -5.25
N VAL A 153 -11.19 -5.87 -4.13
CA VAL A 153 -10.86 -6.85 -3.08
C VAL A 153 -12.00 -7.86 -2.99
N PHE A 154 -11.67 -9.15 -3.03
CA PHE A 154 -12.60 -10.26 -3.02
C PHE A 154 -12.32 -11.17 -1.82
N LEU A 155 -13.33 -11.42 -1.00
CA LEU A 155 -13.26 -12.37 0.11
C LEU A 155 -13.78 -13.74 -0.31
N SER A 156 -13.23 -14.81 0.27
CA SER A 156 -13.72 -16.18 0.03
C SER A 156 -15.16 -16.43 0.49
N SER A 157 -15.75 -15.51 1.25
CA SER A 157 -17.17 -15.55 1.63
C SER A 157 -18.12 -14.99 0.55
N GLY A 158 -17.58 -14.39 -0.52
CA GLY A 158 -18.34 -13.85 -1.64
C GLY A 158 -18.48 -12.33 -1.63
N GLU A 159 -18.26 -11.67 -0.49
CA GLU A 159 -18.22 -10.21 -0.39
C GLU A 159 -17.03 -9.64 -1.16
N SER A 160 -17.26 -8.49 -1.80
CA SER A 160 -16.21 -7.74 -2.49
C SER A 160 -16.45 -6.25 -2.37
N GLU A 161 -15.38 -5.48 -2.54
CA GLU A 161 -15.41 -4.01 -2.59
C GLU A 161 -14.49 -3.54 -3.70
N SER A 162 -14.88 -2.50 -4.43
CA SER A 162 -14.08 -1.93 -5.52
C SER A 162 -13.92 -0.43 -5.37
N PHE A 163 -12.70 0.03 -5.58
CA PHE A 163 -12.30 1.43 -5.56
C PHE A 163 -11.75 1.83 -6.92
N GLN A 164 -12.17 2.99 -7.41
CA GLN A 164 -11.64 3.61 -8.61
C GLN A 164 -11.42 5.11 -8.38
N GLU A 165 -10.24 5.62 -8.75
CA GLU A 165 -9.95 7.05 -8.74
C GLU A 165 -9.15 7.47 -9.96
N THR A 166 -9.60 8.52 -10.65
CA THR A 166 -8.87 9.14 -11.76
C THR A 166 -8.18 10.41 -11.28
N VAL A 167 -6.85 10.47 -11.44
CA VAL A 167 -6.03 11.67 -11.22
C VAL A 167 -5.78 12.33 -12.57
N ALA A 168 -6.34 13.52 -12.78
CA ALA A 168 -6.42 14.16 -14.09
C ALA A 168 -5.38 15.26 -14.38
N GLN A 169 -4.63 15.74 -13.37
CA GLN A 169 -3.66 16.85 -13.50
C GLN A 169 -2.42 16.59 -12.65
#